data_AF-A0A355SIV6-F1
#
_entry.id   AF-A0A355SIV6-F1
#
_cell.length_a   1.000
_cell.length_b   1.000
_cell.length_c   1.000
_cell.angle_alpha   90.00
_cell.angle_beta   90.00
_cell.angle_gamma   90.00
#
_symmetry.space_group_name_H-M   'P 1'
#
loop_
_entity.id
_entity.type
_entity.pdbx_description
1 polymer ?
#
loop_
_entity_poly.entity_id
_entity_poly.type
_entity_poly.pdbx_seq_one_letter_code
_entity_poly.pdbx_strand_id
1 'polypeptide(L)'
;MSSRLNGRRLNARQKKKTGKFMVDIPLIKSFIKYIAIISITILLISVFCFLISQKNEVVRVVYAIVIIINLIVVSGAYIALKFLKE
;
A
#
# COMPACT_ATOMS: atom_id res chain seq x y z
N MET A 1 -60.41 -11.34 16.61
CA MET A 1 -59.33 -12.02 17.36
C MET A 1 -58.29 -12.54 16.36
N SER A 2 -57.51 -11.64 15.75
CA SER A 2 -56.50 -12.00 14.73
C SER A 2 -55.37 -10.96 14.70
N SER A 3 -54.73 -10.75 15.86
CA SER A 3 -53.73 -9.69 16.06
C SER A 3 -52.47 -10.21 16.74
N ARG A 4 -52.04 -11.44 16.41
CA ARG A 4 -50.83 -12.07 16.98
C ARG A 4 -49.87 -12.65 15.95
N LEU A 5 -49.73 -12.02 14.78
CA LEU A 5 -48.79 -12.48 13.73
C LEU A 5 -47.68 -11.48 13.39
N ASN A 6 -47.51 -10.40 14.15
CA ASN A 6 -46.56 -9.34 13.83
C ASN A 6 -45.44 -9.15 14.89
N GLY A 7 -44.65 -10.18 15.18
CA GLY A 7 -43.54 -10.03 16.14
C GLY A 7 -42.32 -10.94 16.01
N ARG A 8 -42.34 -11.99 15.18
CA ARG A 8 -41.26 -13.00 15.15
C ARG A 8 -40.51 -13.15 13.81
N ARG A 9 -40.54 -12.14 12.93
CA ARG A 9 -39.85 -12.20 11.62
C ARG A 9 -38.92 -11.04 11.28
N LEU A 10 -38.50 -10.24 12.26
CA LEU A 10 -37.51 -9.17 12.01
C LEU A 10 -36.11 -9.43 12.58
N ASN A 11 -35.91 -10.51 13.34
CA ASN A 11 -34.64 -10.74 14.05
C ASN A 11 -33.78 -11.88 13.47
N ALA A 12 -33.78 -12.09 12.15
CA ALA A 12 -33.00 -13.20 11.56
C ALA A 12 -32.26 -12.89 10.25
N ARG A 13 -32.29 -11.64 9.74
CA ARG A 13 -31.62 -11.29 8.47
C ARG A 13 -30.71 -10.06 8.51
N GLN A 14 -30.28 -9.66 9.69
CA GLN A 14 -29.08 -8.83 9.85
C GLN A 14 -28.06 -9.60 10.69
N LYS A 15 -27.71 -10.82 10.24
CA LYS A 15 -26.34 -11.28 10.47
C LYS A 15 -25.47 -10.27 9.74
N LYS A 16 -24.95 -9.29 10.49
CA LYS A 16 -23.79 -8.50 10.10
C LYS A 16 -22.83 -9.51 9.49
N LYS A 17 -22.72 -9.51 8.16
CA LYS A 17 -21.52 -9.98 7.47
C LYS A 17 -20.46 -8.96 7.84
N THR A 18 -20.01 -8.99 9.09
CA THR A 18 -18.61 -8.74 9.41
C THR A 18 -17.88 -9.90 8.75
N GLY A 19 -17.78 -9.83 7.42
CA GLY A 19 -16.71 -10.49 6.72
C GLY A 19 -15.49 -9.92 7.39
N LYS A 20 -14.90 -10.70 8.30
CA LYS A 20 -13.52 -10.47 8.69
C LYS A 20 -12.81 -10.36 7.35
N PHE A 21 -12.42 -9.15 6.96
CA PHE A 21 -11.39 -8.96 5.97
C PHE A 21 -10.20 -9.68 6.59
N MET A 22 -10.09 -10.97 6.33
CA MET A 22 -8.87 -11.72 6.55
C MET A 22 -7.96 -11.12 5.50
N VAL A 23 -7.32 -10.01 5.87
CA VAL A 23 -6.33 -9.40 5.01
C VAL A 23 -5.22 -10.43 4.98
N ASP A 24 -5.10 -11.12 3.85
CA ASP A 24 -4.10 -12.15 3.67
C ASP A 24 -2.72 -11.49 3.83
N ILE A 25 -2.14 -11.65 5.01
CA ILE A 25 -0.78 -11.24 5.35
C ILE A 25 0.23 -11.67 4.27
N PRO A 26 0.17 -12.89 3.68
CA PRO A 26 1.05 -13.23 2.56
C PRO A 26 0.82 -12.37 1.30
N LEU A 27 -0.42 -11.97 1.01
CA LEU A 27 -0.73 -11.08 -0.11
C LEU A 27 -0.17 -9.68 0.12
N ILE A 28 -0.35 -9.14 1.34
CA ILE A 28 0.23 -7.84 1.75
C ILE A 28 1.76 -7.88 1.61
N LYS A 29 2.39 -8.94 2.09
CA LYS A 29 3.84 -9.12 2.03
C LYS A 29 4.36 -9.13 0.59
N SER A 30 3.66 -9.83 -0.31
CA SER A 30 3.97 -9.84 -1.74
C SER A 30 3.79 -8.45 -2.37
N PHE A 31 2.70 -7.77 -2.04
CA PHE A 31 2.44 -6.41 -2.52
C PHE A 31 3.52 -5.41 -2.10
N ILE A 32 3.94 -5.43 -0.82
CA ILE A 32 5.02 -4.57 -0.32
C ILE A 32 6.34 -4.87 -1.06
N LYS A 33 6.65 -6.14 -1.33
CA LYS A 33 7.84 -6.50 -2.12
C LYS A 33 7.78 -5.95 -3.54
N TYR A 34 6.62 -6.04 -4.20
CA TYR A 34 6.46 -5.48 -5.55
C TYR A 34 6.67 -3.96 -5.56
N ILE A 35 6.10 -3.23 -4.60
CA ILE A 35 6.33 -1.79 -4.45
C ILE A 35 7.81 -1.49 -4.25
N ALA A 36 8.48 -2.24 -3.37
CA ALA A 36 9.91 -2.04 -3.11
C ALA A 36 10.76 -2.23 -4.39
N ILE A 37 10.47 -3.26 -5.20
CA ILE A 37 11.17 -3.49 -6.47
C ILE A 37 10.93 -2.34 -7.44
N ILE A 38 9.68 -1.90 -7.61
CA ILE A 38 9.33 -0.79 -8.49
C ILE A 38 10.03 0.50 -8.06
N SER A 39 10.03 0.80 -6.75
CA SER A 39 10.74 1.97 -6.21
C SER A 39 12.24 1.91 -6.46
N ILE A 40 12.87 0.73 -6.37
CA ILE A 40 14.29 0.56 -6.71
C ILE A 40 14.53 0.83 -8.21
N THR A 41 13.65 0.34 -9.09
CA THR A 41 13.76 0.60 -10.53
C THR A 41 13.63 2.09 -10.85
N ILE A 42 12.66 2.78 -10.27
CA ILE A 42 12.47 4.23 -10.44
C ILE A 42 13.66 5.00 -9.89
N LEU A 43 14.22 4.57 -8.76
CA LEU A 43 15.39 5.20 -8.15
C LEU A 43 16.63 5.08 -9.06
N LEU A 44 16.87 3.91 -9.65
CA LEU A 44 17.96 3.73 -10.63
C LEU A 44 17.79 4.62 -11.85
N ILE A 45 16.59 4.69 -12.42
CA ILE A 45 16.29 5.57 -13.56
C ILE A 45 16.51 7.04 -13.17
N SER A 46 16.05 7.44 -12.00
CA SER A 46 16.18 8.82 -11.51
C SER A 46 17.64 9.22 -11.29
N VAL A 47 18.47 8.32 -10.74
CA VAL A 47 19.92 8.54 -10.60
C VAL A 47 20.58 8.65 -11.97
N PHE A 48 20.22 7.78 -12.92
CA PHE A 48 20.75 7.83 -14.27
C PHE A 48 20.40 9.14 -14.99
N CYS A 49 19.15 9.57 -14.93
CA CYS A 49 18.71 10.85 -15.48
C CYS A 49 19.33 12.06 -14.77
N PHE A 50 19.57 11.98 -13.46
CA PHE A 50 20.27 13.00 -12.69
C PHE A 50 21.72 13.20 -13.17
N LEU A 51 22.42 12.10 -13.49
CA LEU A 51 23.80 12.14 -13.99
C LEU A 51 23.89 12.74 -15.40
N ILE A 52 22.87 12.52 -16.24
CA ILE A 52 22.82 13.04 -17.62
C ILE A 52 22.37 14.51 -17.66
N SER A 53 21.47 14.93 -16.75
CA SER A 53 20.82 16.25 -16.78
C SER A 53 21.67 17.41 -16.25
N GLN A 54 23.01 17.34 -16.32
CA GLN A 54 23.92 18.29 -15.66
C GLN A 54 23.73 19.76 -16.07
N LYS A 55 23.13 20.02 -17.24
CA LYS A 55 22.93 21.37 -17.77
C LYS A 55 21.65 22.06 -17.28
N ASN A 56 20.70 21.32 -16.70
CA ASN A 56 19.41 21.87 -16.25
C ASN A 56 19.23 21.68 -14.74
N GLU A 57 19.46 22.74 -13.97
CA GLU A 57 19.37 22.74 -12.51
C GLU A 57 17.98 22.36 -12.01
N VAL A 58 16.92 22.85 -12.66
CA VAL A 58 15.52 22.54 -12.31
C VAL A 58 15.26 21.04 -12.39
N VAL A 59 15.68 20.41 -13.49
CA VAL A 59 15.51 18.97 -13.72
C VAL A 59 16.30 18.16 -12.70
N ARG A 60 17.49 18.63 -12.35
CA ARG A 60 18.36 18.02 -11.34
C ARG A 60 17.71 18.01 -9.94
N VAL A 61 17.07 19.12 -9.55
CA VAL A 61 16.34 19.21 -8.27
C VAL A 61 15.14 18.26 -8.25
N VAL A 62 14.38 18.17 -9.34
CA VAL A 62 13.25 17.21 -9.44
C VAL A 62 13.75 15.78 -9.25
N TYR A 63 14.80 15.37 -9.95
CA TYR A 63 15.36 14.02 -9.78
C TYR A 63 15.91 13.78 -8.37
N ALA A 64 16.53 14.78 -7.74
CA ALA A 64 16.98 14.68 -6.34
C ALA A 64 15.81 14.42 -5.38
N ILE A 65 14.69 15.14 -5.54
CA ILE A 65 13.47 14.93 -4.74
C ILE A 65 12.91 13.52 -4.97
N VAL A 66 12.86 13.06 -6.21
CA VAL A 66 12.38 11.70 -6.55
C VAL A 66 13.26 10.62 -5.91
N ILE A 67 14.58 10.82 -5.86
CA ILE A 67 15.50 9.91 -5.17
C ILE A 67 15.20 9.87 -3.67
N ILE A 68 15.01 11.02 -3.03
CA ILE A 68 14.69 11.11 -1.59
C ILE A 68 13.36 10.42 -1.27
N ILE A 69 12.31 10.68 -2.06
CA ILE A 69 10.99 10.06 -1.84
C ILE A 69 11.08 8.53 -1.99
N ASN A 70 11.76 8.04 -3.03
CA ASN A 70 11.91 6.60 -3.22
C ASN A 70 12.73 5.93 -2.10
N LEU A 71 13.73 6.61 -1.55
CA LEU A 71 14.44 6.11 -0.36
C LEU A 71 13.48 5.93 0.83
N ILE A 72 12.60 6.90 1.09
CA ILE A 72 11.59 6.81 2.17
C ILE A 72 10.64 5.63 1.92
N VAL A 73 10.16 5.45 0.68
CA VAL A 73 9.28 4.34 0.33
C VAL A 73 9.97 2.99 0.53
N VAL A 74 11.23 2.85 0.10
CA VAL A 74 12.01 1.62 0.29
C VAL A 74 12.26 1.34 1.78
N SER A 75 12.62 2.35 2.57
CA SER A 75 12.77 2.21 4.03
C SER A 75 11.44 1.84 4.71
N GLY A 76 10.33 2.47 4.32
CA GLY A 76 9.00 2.15 4.82
C GLY A 76 8.57 0.73 4.48
N ALA A 77 8.83 0.29 3.25
CA ALA A 77 8.58 -1.08 2.81
C ALA A 77 9.41 -2.09 3.60
N TYR A 78 10.69 -1.79 3.87
CA TYR A 78 11.56 -2.63 4.68
C TYR A 78 11.04 -2.75 6.13
N ILE A 79 10.66 -1.63 6.75
CA ILE A 79 10.08 -1.60 8.10
C ILE A 79 8.78 -2.41 8.13
N ALA A 80 7.87 -2.20 7.18
CA ALA A 80 6.61 -2.93 7.10
C ALA A 80 6.85 -4.45 6.93
N LEU A 81 7.82 -4.85 6.10
CA LEU A 81 8.21 -6.25 5.96
C LEU A 81 8.81 -6.86 7.23
N LYS A 82 9.54 -6.06 8.02
CA LYS A 82 10.10 -6.49 9.30
C LYS A 82 8.99 -6.72 10.34
N PHE A 83 8.05 -5.77 10.48
CA PHE A 83 6.89 -5.90 11.36
C PHE A 83 5.92 -7.01 10.96
N LEU A 84 5.84 -7.38 9.67
CA LEU A 84 5.03 -8.52 9.21
C LEU A 84 5.75 -9.88 9.33
N LYS A 85 7.03 -9.90 9.68
CA LYS A 85 7.81 -11.14 9.82
C LYS A 85 7.82 -11.66 11.26
N GLU A 86 7.68 -10.77 12.24
CA GLU A 86 7.33 -11.07 13.65
C GLU A 86 5.82 -11.29 13.80
#